data_AF-A0A2M8KRV5-F1
#
_entry.id   AF-A0A2M8KRV5-F1
#
_cell.length_a   1.000
_cell.length_b   1.000
_cell.length_c   1.000
_cell.angle_alpha   90.00
_cell.angle_beta   90.00
_cell.angle_gamma   90.00
#
_symmetry.space_group_name_H-M   'P 1'
#
loop_
_entity.id
_entity.type
_entity.pdbx_description
1 polymer ?
#
loop_
_entity_poly.entity_id
_entity_poly.type
_entity_poly.pdbx_seq_one_letter_code
_entity_poly.pdbx_strand_id
1 'polypeptide(L)'
;EFTAINLEAAEFNKFEQSDAGKIIDQASVAPGSALIEKEVSGAYLYHHFNIAADKLHFNVEKITSTKEIDDYAKNANHELSLLAKKTLRHSAAFTAIQIAGILEFCNRDLTFIMQGSLFWKGYQYKETVAELVKELTPSHHATFKQIEHSDLYGAAKLVG
;
A
#
# COMPACT_ATOMS: atom_id res chain seq x y z
N GLU A 1 -15.22 -5.35 -27.71
CA GLU A 1 -15.33 -4.08 -26.97
C GLU A 1 -14.83 -4.32 -25.56
N PHE A 2 -14.08 -3.38 -24.97
CA PHE A 2 -13.56 -3.51 -23.60
C PHE A 2 -14.08 -2.32 -22.78
N THR A 3 -14.62 -2.59 -21.60
CA THR A 3 -15.13 -1.57 -20.68
C THR A 3 -14.17 -1.45 -19.51
N ALA A 4 -13.74 -0.22 -19.20
CA ALA A 4 -12.97 0.03 -18.00
C ALA A 4 -13.87 -0.12 -16.76
N ILE A 5 -13.37 -0.84 -15.74
CA ILE A 5 -14.09 -1.06 -14.48
C ILE A 5 -13.27 -0.42 -13.37
N ASN A 6 -13.92 0.43 -12.58
CA ASN A 6 -13.36 0.88 -11.31
C ASN A 6 -13.67 -0.17 -10.24
N LEU A 7 -12.62 -0.76 -9.67
CA LEU A 7 -12.76 -1.84 -8.69
C LEU A 7 -13.16 -1.34 -7.29
N GLU A 8 -12.95 -0.06 -6.98
CA GLU A 8 -13.13 0.48 -5.62
C GLU A 8 -12.52 -0.42 -4.54
N ALA A 9 -11.30 -0.92 -4.80
CA ALA A 9 -10.66 -1.97 -4.04
C ALA A 9 -10.39 -1.60 -2.56
N ALA A 10 -10.44 -0.31 -2.21
CA ALA A 10 -10.38 0.17 -0.84
C ALA A 10 -11.45 -0.48 0.07
N GLU A 11 -12.64 -0.76 -0.48
CA GLU A 11 -13.79 -1.31 0.26
C GLU A 11 -13.76 -2.84 0.44
N PHE A 12 -12.75 -3.51 -0.10
CA PHE A 12 -12.64 -4.95 0.10
C PHE A 12 -12.48 -5.28 1.59
N ASN A 13 -13.35 -6.13 2.13
CA ASN A 13 -13.41 -6.45 3.56
C ASN A 13 -13.29 -7.94 3.88
N LYS A 14 -12.91 -8.77 2.90
CA LYS A 14 -12.77 -10.23 3.07
C LYS A 14 -11.33 -10.61 3.34
N PHE A 15 -10.73 -9.96 4.34
CA PHE A 15 -9.37 -10.22 4.81
C PHE A 15 -9.32 -10.06 6.33
N GLU A 16 -8.28 -10.62 6.96
CA GLU A 16 -8.03 -10.40 8.38
C GLU A 16 -7.36 -9.03 8.59
N GLN A 17 -8.09 -8.11 9.21
CA GLN A 17 -7.56 -6.79 9.56
C GLN A 17 -6.55 -6.89 10.71
N SER A 18 -5.48 -6.12 10.64
CA SER A 18 -4.49 -6.05 11.71
C SER A 18 -5.08 -5.41 12.97
N ASP A 19 -4.50 -5.66 14.14
CA ASP A 19 -4.96 -5.02 15.37
C ASP A 19 -4.82 -3.49 15.33
N ALA A 20 -3.77 -2.99 14.69
CA ALA A 20 -3.60 -1.56 14.48
C ALA A 20 -4.66 -1.01 13.50
N GLY A 21 -4.95 -1.74 12.42
CA GLY A 21 -6.01 -1.41 11.48
C GLY A 21 -7.39 -1.34 12.14
N LYS A 22 -7.73 -2.26 13.04
CA LYS A 22 -8.98 -2.23 13.82
C LYS A 22 -9.08 -0.98 14.69
N ILE A 23 -7.98 -0.60 15.36
CA ILE A 23 -7.93 0.62 16.18
C ILE A 23 -8.11 1.86 15.31
N ILE A 24 -7.42 1.92 14.16
CA ILE A 24 -7.51 3.02 13.20
C ILE A 24 -8.94 3.13 12.63
N ASP A 25 -9.55 2.00 12.28
CA ASP A 25 -10.90 1.94 11.74
C ASP A 25 -11.94 2.47 12.72
N GLN A 26 -11.90 2.01 13.98
CA GLN A 26 -12.80 2.45 15.04
C GLN A 26 -12.71 3.95 15.32
N ALA A 27 -11.52 4.53 15.17
CA ALA A 27 -11.28 5.96 15.38
C ALA A 27 -11.53 6.82 14.12
N SER A 28 -11.80 6.22 12.97
CA SER A 28 -11.96 6.93 11.70
C SER A 28 -13.33 7.61 11.58
N VAL A 29 -13.45 8.55 10.63
CA VAL A 29 -14.71 9.22 10.31
C VAL A 29 -15.80 8.28 9.77
N ALA A 30 -15.39 7.13 9.22
CA ALA A 30 -16.28 6.11 8.66
C ALA A 30 -15.79 4.70 9.06
N PRO A 31 -16.10 4.26 10.29
CA PRO A 31 -15.77 2.90 10.75
C PRO A 31 -16.45 1.83 9.88
N GLY A 32 -15.72 0.77 9.56
CA GLY A 32 -16.18 -0.33 8.70
C GLY A 32 -16.02 -0.10 7.19
N SER A 33 -15.61 1.10 6.76
CA SER A 33 -15.37 1.46 5.35
C SER A 33 -13.88 1.51 5.03
N ALA A 34 -13.52 1.36 3.76
CA ALA A 34 -12.15 1.57 3.24
C ALA A 34 -11.08 0.79 4.05
N LEU A 35 -11.40 -0.43 4.48
CA LEU A 35 -10.57 -1.19 5.43
C LEU A 35 -9.18 -1.51 4.86
N ILE A 36 -9.09 -1.83 3.57
CA ILE A 36 -7.80 -2.04 2.91
C ILE A 36 -7.01 -0.73 2.83
N GLU A 37 -7.68 0.39 2.54
CA GLU A 37 -6.99 1.68 2.47
C GLU A 37 -6.33 2.02 3.81
N LYS A 38 -7.02 1.73 4.91
CA LYS A 38 -6.51 1.88 6.27
C LYS A 38 -5.29 1.01 6.59
N GLU A 39 -5.03 -0.04 5.81
CA GLU A 39 -3.85 -0.91 5.95
C GLU A 39 -2.70 -0.52 5.00
N VAL A 40 -2.96 0.28 3.96
CA VAL A 40 -2.03 0.48 2.84
C VAL A 40 -1.65 1.95 2.60
N SER A 41 -2.58 2.88 2.80
CA SER A 41 -2.37 4.24 2.32
C SER A 41 -1.45 5.03 3.24
N GLY A 42 -0.66 5.93 2.65
CA GLY A 42 0.22 6.82 3.40
C GLY A 42 -0.51 7.72 4.39
N ALA A 43 -1.84 7.84 4.31
CA ALA A 43 -2.65 8.56 5.29
C ALA A 43 -2.80 7.78 6.62
N TYR A 44 -2.58 6.46 6.62
CA TYR A 44 -2.78 5.61 7.80
C TYR A 44 -1.52 4.87 8.26
N LEU A 45 -0.51 4.66 7.41
CA LEU A 45 0.67 3.87 7.79
C LEU A 45 1.43 4.42 9.00
N TYR A 46 1.49 5.74 9.18
CA TYR A 46 2.16 6.31 10.34
C TYR A 46 1.41 6.03 11.64
N HIS A 47 0.08 5.86 11.60
CA HIS A 47 -0.69 5.38 12.74
C HIS A 47 -0.35 3.94 13.08
N HIS A 48 -0.19 3.06 12.07
CA HIS A 48 0.25 1.68 12.30
C HIS A 48 1.61 1.64 13.00
N PHE A 49 2.56 2.44 12.51
CA PHE A 49 3.89 2.55 13.13
C PHE A 49 3.79 3.01 14.59
N ASN A 50 3.07 4.11 14.86
CA ASN A 50 2.92 4.66 16.21
C ASN A 50 2.26 3.67 17.17
N ILE A 51 1.19 2.99 16.75
CA ILE A 51 0.49 1.99 17.57
C ILE A 51 1.44 0.83 17.90
N ALA A 52 2.22 0.37 16.92
CA ALA A 52 3.17 -0.71 17.14
C ALA A 52 4.34 -0.29 18.03
N ALA A 53 4.83 0.94 17.89
CA ALA A 53 5.88 1.49 18.76
C ALA A 53 5.40 1.61 20.22
N ASP A 54 4.17 2.11 20.43
CA ASP A 54 3.52 2.19 21.75
C ASP A 54 3.39 0.79 22.38
N LYS A 55 2.93 -0.20 21.62
CA LYS A 55 2.78 -1.60 22.08
C LYS A 55 4.11 -2.26 22.43
N LEU A 56 5.20 -1.88 21.76
CA LEU A 56 6.55 -2.37 22.02
C LEU A 56 7.29 -1.54 23.07
N HIS A 57 6.63 -0.52 23.64
CA HIS A 57 7.20 0.40 24.64
C HIS A 57 8.46 1.12 24.15
N PHE A 58 8.55 1.42 22.85
CA PHE A 58 9.61 2.28 22.34
C PHE A 58 9.40 3.73 22.78
N ASN A 59 10.45 4.35 23.33
CA ASN A 59 10.43 5.76 23.67
C ASN A 59 10.73 6.60 22.42
N VAL A 60 9.70 6.81 21.59
CA VAL A 60 9.80 7.59 20.36
C VAL A 60 8.64 8.58 20.29
N GLU A 61 8.91 9.78 19.78
CA GLU A 61 7.87 10.75 19.50
C GLU A 61 6.95 10.24 18.39
N LYS A 62 5.64 10.47 18.52
CA LYS A 62 4.67 10.02 17.52
C LYS A 62 4.89 10.77 16.22
N ILE A 63 5.18 10.03 15.16
CA ILE A 63 5.28 10.60 13.83
C ILE A 63 3.90 10.97 13.29
N THR A 64 3.86 11.89 12.33
CA THR A 64 2.59 12.39 11.75
C THR A 64 2.48 12.15 10.25
N SER A 65 3.53 11.59 9.65
CA SER A 65 3.58 11.34 8.22
C SER A 65 4.29 10.04 7.88
N THR A 66 3.85 9.41 6.80
CA THR A 66 4.52 8.21 6.24
C THR A 66 5.93 8.52 5.71
N LYS A 67 6.26 9.79 5.46
CA LYS A 67 7.63 10.20 5.11
C LYS A 67 8.60 9.91 6.25
N GLU A 68 8.19 10.13 7.49
CA GLU A 68 9.05 9.86 8.65
C GLU A 68 9.29 8.35 8.83
N ILE A 69 8.33 7.48 8.44
CA ILE A 69 8.55 6.02 8.40
C ILE A 69 9.67 5.67 7.41
N ASP A 70 9.65 6.29 6.23
CA ASP A 70 10.68 6.09 5.21
C ASP A 70 12.07 6.52 5.72
N ASP A 71 12.14 7.63 6.47
CA ASP A 71 13.37 8.07 7.13
C ASP A 71 13.84 7.05 8.19
N TYR A 72 12.94 6.52 9.03
CA TYR A 72 13.28 5.45 9.99
C TYR A 72 13.76 4.16 9.31
N ALA A 73 13.13 3.77 8.20
CA ALA A 73 13.51 2.57 7.45
C ALA A 73 14.92 2.69 6.85
N LYS A 74 15.33 3.89 6.45
CA LYS A 74 16.68 4.19 5.92
C LYS A 74 17.74 4.31 7.00
N ASN A 75 17.37 4.74 8.20
CA ASN A 75 18.30 4.92 9.32
C ASN A 75 18.68 3.59 9.99
N ALA A 76 19.92 3.52 10.49
CA ALA A 76 20.49 2.32 11.11
C ALA A 76 20.19 2.20 12.63
N ASN A 77 19.03 2.66 13.11
CA ASN A 77 18.58 2.35 14.47
C ASN A 77 17.87 0.99 14.46
N HIS A 78 18.48 -0.03 15.05
CA HIS A 78 18.17 -1.43 14.76
C HIS A 78 16.68 -1.78 14.94
N GLU A 79 16.04 -1.34 16.03
CA GLU A 79 14.67 -1.76 16.34
C GLU A 79 13.59 -0.90 15.66
N LEU A 80 13.73 0.43 15.69
CA LEU A 80 12.80 1.34 15.00
C LEU A 80 12.87 1.21 13.47
N SER A 81 14.07 0.95 12.92
CA SER A 81 14.24 0.66 11.49
C SER A 81 13.54 -0.63 11.11
N LEU A 82 13.65 -1.69 11.93
CA LEU A 82 12.94 -2.94 11.70
C LEU A 82 11.43 -2.74 11.76
N LEU A 83 10.94 -1.95 12.72
CA LEU A 83 9.51 -1.65 12.82
C LEU A 83 8.99 -0.87 11.60
N ALA A 84 9.74 0.14 11.15
CA ALA A 84 9.40 0.90 9.95
C ALA A 84 9.38 0.01 8.70
N LYS A 85 10.39 -0.84 8.51
CA LYS A 85 10.45 -1.83 7.43
C LYS A 85 9.29 -2.81 7.47
N LYS A 86 8.95 -3.32 8.66
CA LYS A 86 7.80 -4.23 8.85
C LYS A 86 6.49 -3.54 8.47
N THR A 87 6.32 -2.28 8.86
CA THR A 87 5.13 -1.48 8.52
C THR A 87 5.00 -1.28 7.01
N LEU A 88 6.09 -0.91 6.33
CA LEU A 88 6.11 -0.76 4.87
C LEU A 88 5.87 -2.09 4.14
N ARG A 89 6.48 -3.19 4.60
CA ARG A 89 6.29 -4.52 4.01
C ARG A 89 4.84 -5.01 4.15
N HIS A 90 4.19 -4.76 5.29
CA HIS A 90 2.78 -5.09 5.51
C HIS A 90 1.87 -4.39 4.50
N SER A 91 2.06 -3.09 4.32
CA SER A 91 1.38 -2.29 3.29
C SER A 91 1.63 -2.81 1.87
N ALA A 92 2.90 -3.12 1.56
CA ALA A 92 3.29 -3.66 0.26
C ALA A 92 2.63 -5.02 -0.02
N ALA A 93 2.45 -5.87 1.00
CA ALA A 93 1.79 -7.16 0.85
C ALA A 93 0.32 -7.03 0.43
N PHE A 94 -0.44 -6.13 1.04
CA PHE A 94 -1.82 -5.88 0.60
C PHE A 94 -1.90 -5.31 -0.81
N THR A 95 -0.96 -4.43 -1.19
CA THR A 95 -0.85 -3.92 -2.56
C THR A 95 -0.57 -5.07 -3.55
N ALA A 96 0.37 -5.96 -3.19
CA ALA A 96 0.75 -7.11 -4.00
C ALA A 96 -0.41 -8.10 -4.20
N ILE A 97 -1.20 -8.37 -3.15
CA ILE A 97 -2.37 -9.26 -3.22
C ILE A 97 -3.41 -8.75 -4.22
N GLN A 98 -3.65 -7.43 -4.26
CA GLN A 98 -4.57 -6.85 -5.25
C GLN A 98 -4.05 -7.01 -6.68
N ILE A 99 -2.78 -6.71 -6.91
CA ILE A 99 -2.14 -6.86 -8.22
C ILE A 99 -2.16 -8.32 -8.67
N ALA A 100 -1.80 -9.24 -7.79
CA ALA A 100 -1.82 -10.68 -8.08
C ALA A 100 -3.24 -11.16 -8.42
N GLY A 101 -4.25 -10.75 -7.65
CA GLY A 101 -5.65 -11.07 -7.94
C GLY A 101 -6.12 -10.57 -9.30
N ILE A 102 -5.68 -9.37 -9.72
CA ILE A 102 -5.99 -8.82 -11.04
C ILE A 102 -5.31 -9.63 -12.16
N LEU A 103 -4.02 -9.97 -11.98
CA LEU A 103 -3.26 -10.79 -12.93
C LEU A 103 -3.90 -12.15 -13.14
N GLU A 104 -4.21 -12.86 -12.05
CA GLU A 104 -4.87 -14.16 -12.05
C GLU A 104 -6.25 -14.09 -12.71
N PHE A 105 -7.06 -13.09 -12.36
CA PHE A 105 -8.37 -12.91 -12.97
C PHE A 105 -8.28 -12.66 -14.49
N CYS A 106 -7.29 -11.87 -14.91
CA CYS A 106 -7.07 -11.57 -16.33
C CYS A 106 -6.34 -12.70 -17.09
N ASN A 107 -5.72 -13.64 -16.37
CA ASN A 107 -4.92 -14.75 -16.89
C ASN A 107 -3.88 -14.31 -17.93
N ARG A 108 -3.15 -13.22 -17.66
CA ARG A 108 -2.11 -12.68 -18.53
C ARG A 108 -1.21 -11.70 -17.79
N ASP A 109 -0.03 -11.48 -18.36
CA ASP A 109 0.87 -10.40 -17.95
C ASP A 109 0.20 -9.03 -18.18
N LEU A 110 0.39 -8.10 -17.24
CA LEU A 110 -0.20 -6.76 -17.30
C LEU A 110 0.82 -5.66 -16.99
N THR A 111 0.61 -4.49 -17.60
CA THR A 111 1.28 -3.24 -17.20
C THR A 111 0.35 -2.43 -16.31
N PHE A 112 0.81 -2.13 -15.10
CA PHE A 112 0.15 -1.29 -14.13
C PHE A 112 0.71 0.13 -14.20
N ILE A 113 -0.15 1.10 -14.45
CA ILE A 113 0.17 2.52 -14.32
C ILE A 113 -0.03 2.89 -12.86
N MET A 114 1.06 3.09 -12.12
CA MET A 114 1.02 3.34 -10.68
C MET A 114 1.20 4.83 -10.38
N GLN A 115 0.36 5.34 -9.48
CA GLN A 115 0.46 6.68 -8.91
C GLN A 115 0.74 6.62 -7.40
N GLY A 116 1.08 7.76 -6.80
CA GLY A 116 1.37 7.88 -5.37
C GLY A 116 2.87 7.82 -5.05
N SER A 117 3.31 8.71 -4.16
CA SER A 117 4.72 8.84 -3.80
C SER A 117 5.26 7.64 -3.02
N LEU A 118 4.43 7.00 -2.19
CA LEU A 118 4.82 5.81 -1.41
C LEU A 118 5.33 4.69 -2.31
N PHE A 119 4.62 4.37 -3.39
CA PHE A 119 5.01 3.31 -4.31
C PHE A 119 6.37 3.57 -4.95
N TRP A 120 6.62 4.80 -5.40
CA TRP A 120 7.82 5.15 -6.16
C TRP A 120 9.03 5.56 -5.32
N LYS A 121 8.81 6.11 -4.11
CA LYS A 121 9.87 6.72 -3.29
C LYS A 121 10.05 6.06 -1.92
N GLY A 122 9.08 5.26 -1.47
CA GLY A 122 9.16 4.56 -0.19
C GLY A 122 10.23 3.49 -0.19
N TYR A 123 10.89 3.31 0.95
CA TYR A 123 11.99 2.38 1.15
C TYR A 123 11.65 0.98 0.65
N GLN A 124 12.30 0.58 -0.44
CA GLN A 124 12.15 -0.72 -1.12
C GLN A 124 10.70 -1.11 -1.42
N TYR A 125 9.76 -0.14 -1.49
CA TYR A 125 8.33 -0.44 -1.51
C TYR A 125 7.94 -1.12 -2.81
N LYS A 126 8.28 -0.52 -3.97
CA LYS A 126 8.05 -1.10 -5.29
C LYS A 126 8.71 -2.46 -5.43
N GLU A 127 9.96 -2.59 -4.97
CA GLU A 127 10.73 -3.84 -5.04
C GLU A 127 10.04 -4.94 -4.23
N THR A 128 9.58 -4.62 -3.02
CA THR A 128 8.83 -5.53 -2.15
C THR A 128 7.50 -5.93 -2.78
N VAL A 129 6.76 -4.99 -3.39
CA VAL A 129 5.52 -5.32 -4.12
C VAL A 129 5.83 -6.27 -5.29
N ALA A 130 6.86 -5.99 -6.08
CA ALA A 130 7.23 -6.82 -7.22
C ALA A 130 7.65 -8.25 -6.82
N GLU A 131 8.42 -8.36 -5.73
CA GLU A 131 8.80 -9.65 -5.13
C GLU A 131 7.56 -10.45 -4.73
N LEU A 132 6.67 -9.85 -3.93
CA LEU A 132 5.47 -10.51 -3.42
C LEU A 132 4.49 -10.88 -4.53
N VAL A 133 4.32 -10.05 -5.56
CA VAL A 133 3.49 -10.39 -6.72
C VAL A 133 4.04 -11.63 -7.43
N LYS A 134 5.35 -11.71 -7.63
CA LYS A 134 5.98 -12.88 -8.25
C LYS A 134 5.81 -14.16 -7.42
N GLU A 135 5.84 -14.05 -6.09
CA GLU A 135 5.57 -15.17 -5.20
C GLU A 135 4.11 -15.63 -5.26
N LEU A 136 3.17 -14.69 -5.32
CA LEU A 136 1.73 -14.96 -5.32
C LEU A 136 1.19 -15.47 -6.66
N THR A 137 1.75 -15.00 -7.78
CA THR A 137 1.33 -15.37 -9.14
C THR A 137 2.55 -15.64 -10.04
N PRO A 138 3.23 -16.80 -9.87
CA PRO A 138 4.46 -17.09 -10.62
C PRO A 138 4.24 -17.29 -12.13
N SER A 139 2.98 -17.50 -12.55
CA SER A 139 2.60 -17.69 -13.95
C SER A 139 2.41 -16.39 -14.72
N HIS A 140 2.32 -15.24 -14.03
CA HIS A 140 2.04 -13.95 -14.64
C HIS A 140 2.96 -12.84 -14.11
N HIS A 141 3.26 -11.88 -14.97
CA HIS A 141 4.20 -10.79 -14.67
C HIS A 141 3.48 -9.44 -14.62
N ALA A 142 3.73 -8.69 -13.54
CA ALA A 142 3.40 -7.27 -13.45
C ALA A 142 4.58 -6.41 -13.94
N THR A 143 4.30 -5.46 -14.83
CA THR A 143 5.21 -4.34 -15.14
C THR A 143 4.64 -3.05 -14.57
N PHE A 144 5.46 -2.24 -13.90
CA PHE A 144 5.01 -0.97 -13.31
C PHE A 144 5.54 0.21 -14.11
N LYS A 145 4.65 1.16 -14.48
CA LYS A 145 5.02 2.39 -15.16
C LYS A 145 4.54 3.62 -14.41
N GLN A 146 5.41 4.62 -14.32
CA GLN A 146 5.03 5.96 -13.91
C GLN A 146 4.78 6.78 -15.18
N ILE A 147 3.59 7.36 -15.29
CA ILE A 147 3.27 8.30 -16.35
C ILE A 147 2.89 9.60 -15.66
N GLU A 148 3.66 10.65 -15.92
CA GLU A 148 3.40 11.97 -15.38
C GLU A 148 2.03 12.47 -15.86
N HIS A 149 1.21 12.98 -14.93
CA HIS A 149 -0.13 13.48 -15.20
C HIS A 149 -1.06 12.49 -15.92
N SER A 150 -0.90 11.17 -15.69
CA SER A 150 -1.75 10.15 -16.33
C SER A 150 -3.24 10.29 -16.02
N ASP A 151 -3.57 10.81 -14.84
CA ASP A 151 -4.91 11.19 -14.40
C ASP A 151 -5.50 12.31 -15.27
N LEU A 152 -4.73 13.38 -15.49
CA LEU A 152 -5.15 14.50 -16.33
C LEU A 152 -5.30 14.09 -17.80
N TYR A 153 -4.29 13.40 -18.35
CA TYR A 153 -4.33 12.96 -19.75
C TYR A 153 -5.38 11.88 -19.99
N GLY A 154 -5.59 10.99 -19.02
CA GLY A 154 -6.64 9.98 -19.05
C GLY A 154 -8.02 10.62 -19.10
N ALA A 155 -8.30 11.56 -18.19
CA ALA A 155 -9.56 12.29 -18.18
C ALA A 155 -9.81 13.07 -19.48
N ALA A 156 -8.79 13.79 -19.98
CA ALA A 156 -8.91 14.56 -21.21
C ALA A 156 -9.22 13.68 -22.44
N LYS A 157 -8.65 12.48 -22.52
CA LYS A 157 -8.91 11.52 -23.61
C LYS A 157 -10.29 10.86 -23.55
N LEU A 158 -10.98 10.91 -22.40
CA LEU A 158 -12.33 10.36 -22.27
C LEU A 158 -13.41 11.34 -22.76
N VAL A 159 -13.10 12.64 -22.83
CA VAL A 159 -14.05 13.70 -23.18
C VAL A 159 -13.86 14.31 -24.58
N GLY A 160 -12.75 14.00 -25.25
CA GLY A 160 -12.42 14.49 -26.61
C GLY A 160 -12.48 13.38 -27.64
#